data_AF-A0A0D2JDZ9-F1
#
_entry.id   AF-A0A0D2JDZ9-F1
#
_cell.length_a   1.000
_cell.length_b   1.000
_cell.length_c   1.000
_cell.angle_alpha   90.00
_cell.angle_beta   90.00
_cell.angle_gamma   90.00
#
_symmetry.space_group_name_H-M   'P 1'
#
loop_
_entity.id
_entity.type
_entity.pdbx_description
1 polymer ?
#
loop_
_entity_poly.entity_id
_entity_poly.type
_entity_poly.pdbx_seq_one_letter_code
_entity_poly.pdbx_strand_id
1 'polypeptide(L)'
;MQAKRRPTAPQQAATQQGHQSVCAGERWEREGASSAVPRDQRRMYGHSDVRLVDLESGKVETRTPMDAKWFGEGLVKVGDLLYQITWQGPTGFIYSAKDLKQVNALGGRGWARVRE
;
A
#
# COMPACT_ATOMS: atom_id res chain seq x y z
N MET A 1 -44.57 -33.32 18.78
CA MET A 1 -43.16 -32.96 19.06
C MET A 1 -42.74 -31.89 18.06
N GLN A 2 -42.58 -30.63 18.48
CA GLN A 2 -42.15 -29.55 17.58
C GLN A 2 -40.62 -29.44 17.60
N ALA A 3 -39.97 -29.69 16.47
CA ALA A 3 -38.55 -29.46 16.29
C ALA A 3 -38.31 -27.96 16.14
N LYS A 4 -37.73 -27.32 17.17
CA LYS A 4 -37.31 -25.91 17.11
C LYS A 4 -36.12 -25.79 16.16
N ARG A 5 -36.31 -25.16 14.99
CA ARG A 5 -35.21 -24.78 14.12
C ARG A 5 -34.37 -23.73 14.82
N ARG A 6 -33.10 -24.06 15.08
CA ARG A 6 -32.10 -23.15 15.66
C ARG A 6 -31.76 -22.08 14.61
N PRO A 7 -31.78 -20.77 14.92
CA PRO A 7 -31.40 -19.76 13.96
C PRO A 7 -29.90 -19.86 13.69
N THR A 8 -29.52 -20.02 12.42
CA THR A 8 -28.14 -19.89 11.95
C THR A 8 -27.71 -18.45 12.10
N ALA A 9 -26.66 -18.22 12.90
CA ALA A 9 -26.03 -16.90 13.03
C ALA A 9 -25.51 -16.44 11.66
N PRO A 10 -25.59 -15.13 11.33
CA PRO A 10 -25.03 -14.61 10.09
C PRO A 10 -23.51 -14.84 10.11
N GLN A 11 -23.04 -15.57 9.12
CA GLN A 11 -21.62 -15.80 8.88
C GLN A 11 -21.02 -14.44 8.49
N GLN A 12 -20.17 -13.86 9.33
CA GLN A 12 -19.48 -12.61 9.02
C GLN A 12 -18.70 -12.83 7.72
N ALA A 13 -19.03 -12.06 6.68
CA ALA A 13 -18.24 -12.03 5.45
C ALA A 13 -16.82 -11.61 5.84
N ALA A 14 -15.84 -12.49 5.61
CA ALA A 14 -14.46 -12.19 5.88
C ALA A 14 -14.00 -11.16 4.84
N THR A 15 -14.03 -9.88 5.23
CA THR A 15 -13.51 -8.74 4.49
C THR A 15 -12.06 -9.02 4.09
N GLN A 16 -11.80 -9.21 2.80
CA GLN A 16 -10.48 -9.51 2.29
C GLN A 16 -9.65 -8.22 2.23
N GLN A 17 -8.51 -8.19 2.93
CA GLN A 17 -7.66 -7.01 2.98
C GLN A 17 -6.46 -7.16 2.03
N GLY A 18 -6.06 -6.06 1.38
CA GLY A 18 -4.90 -5.99 0.51
C GLY A 18 -3.98 -4.82 0.84
N HIS A 19 -2.71 -4.96 0.49
CA HIS A 19 -1.69 -3.93 0.63
C HIS A 19 -1.45 -3.22 -0.70
N GLN A 20 -1.43 -1.88 -0.70
CA GLN A 20 -1.22 -1.07 -1.90
C GLN A 20 -0.22 0.05 -1.64
N SER A 21 0.58 0.36 -2.65
CA SER A 21 1.42 1.57 -2.73
C SER A 21 0.73 2.53 -3.68
N VAL A 22 0.44 3.75 -3.21
CA VAL A 22 -0.25 4.76 -4.01
C VAL A 22 0.65 5.98 -4.11
N CYS A 23 0.83 6.45 -5.34
CA CYS A 23 1.36 7.78 -5.63
C CYS A 23 0.18 8.61 -6.11
N ALA A 24 -0.23 9.61 -5.32
CA ALA A 24 -1.35 10.43 -5.75
C ALA A 24 -0.93 11.30 -6.95
N GLY A 25 -1.40 10.91 -8.13
CA GLY A 25 -1.75 11.85 -9.18
C GLY A 25 -3.21 12.24 -8.99
N GLU A 26 -3.53 13.51 -9.21
CA GLU A 26 -4.91 14.00 -9.17
C GLU A 26 -5.79 13.15 -10.10
N ARG A 27 -7.00 12.86 -9.62
CA ARG A 27 -8.09 12.14 -10.28
C ARG A 27 -8.14 12.44 -11.78
N TRP A 28 -7.75 11.47 -12.63
CA TRP A 28 -7.99 11.51 -14.07
C TRP A 28 -9.48 11.27 -14.37
N GLU A 29 -10.32 12.29 -14.17
CA GLU A 29 -11.65 12.31 -14.77
C GLU A 29 -11.58 12.94 -16.17
N ARG A 30 -11.87 12.09 -17.16
CA ARG A 30 -12.19 12.39 -18.57
C ARG A 30 -11.43 13.56 -19.20
N GLU A 31 -10.41 13.22 -20.00
CA GLU A 31 -10.39 13.46 -21.44
C GLU A 31 -9.13 12.83 -22.04
N GLY A 32 -9.27 12.22 -23.22
CA GLY A 32 -8.28 11.31 -23.79
C GLY A 32 -6.90 11.93 -23.99
N ALA A 33 -5.86 11.19 -23.65
CA ALA A 33 -4.50 11.52 -24.06
C ALA A 33 -3.67 10.26 -24.30
N SER A 34 -3.00 10.30 -25.45
CA SER A 34 -2.05 9.37 -26.04
C SER A 34 -0.91 8.95 -25.09
N SER A 35 -0.28 7.81 -25.43
CA SER A 35 0.76 7.03 -24.76
C SER A 35 2.11 7.72 -24.47
N ALA A 36 2.13 9.00 -24.12
CA ALA A 36 3.34 9.72 -23.72
C ALA A 36 3.21 10.17 -22.26
N VAL A 37 4.11 9.69 -21.40
CA VAL A 37 4.19 10.06 -19.98
C VAL A 37 4.44 11.59 -19.86
N PRO A 38 3.53 12.38 -19.25
CA PRO A 38 3.67 13.84 -19.19
C PRO A 38 4.83 14.31 -18.30
N ARG A 39 5.37 15.51 -18.61
CA ARG A 39 6.52 16.19 -17.96
C ARG A 39 6.36 16.56 -16.47
N ASP A 40 5.32 16.10 -15.78
CA ASP A 40 4.88 16.59 -14.46
C ASP A 40 5.08 15.62 -13.29
N GLN A 41 6.02 14.67 -13.40
CA GLN A 41 6.28 13.73 -12.30
C GLN A 41 6.86 14.40 -11.04
N ARG A 42 7.37 15.63 -11.16
CA ARG A 42 7.91 16.40 -10.03
C ARG A 42 6.83 16.85 -9.04
N ARG A 43 5.56 16.98 -9.48
CA ARG A 43 4.42 17.33 -8.62
C ARG A 43 3.90 16.19 -7.76
N MET A 44 4.32 14.95 -8.02
CA MET A 44 3.80 13.79 -7.30
C MET A 44 4.65 13.38 -6.07
N TYR A 45 5.81 14.01 -5.89
CA TYR A 45 6.59 13.96 -4.66
C TYR A 45 5.77 14.54 -3.49
N GLY A 46 5.83 13.90 -2.32
CA GLY A 46 4.98 14.30 -1.18
C GLY A 46 3.61 13.64 -1.13
N HIS A 47 3.24 12.87 -2.17
CA HIS A 47 1.94 12.24 -2.26
C HIS A 47 1.98 10.70 -2.30
N SER A 48 3.17 10.10 -2.11
CA SER A 48 3.31 8.66 -1.99
C SER A 48 2.98 8.16 -0.59
N ASP A 49 2.30 7.02 -0.51
CA ASP A 49 1.99 6.36 0.75
C ASP A 49 1.69 4.86 0.57
N VAL A 50 1.76 4.12 1.68
CA VAL A 50 1.40 2.69 1.76
C VAL A 50 0.08 2.55 2.50
N ARG A 51 -0.85 1.74 1.96
CA ARG A 51 -2.20 1.56 2.49
C ARG A 51 -2.57 0.10 2.69
N LEU A 52 -3.40 -0.12 3.69
CA LEU A 52 -4.21 -1.32 3.86
C LEU A 52 -5.61 -0.97 3.37
N VAL A 53 -6.11 -1.75 2.43
CA VAL A 53 -7.37 -1.48 1.73
C VAL A 53 -8.25 -2.70 1.85
N ASP A 54 -9.51 -2.50 2.18
CA ASP A 54 -10.53 -3.53 1.98
C ASP A 54 -10.74 -3.74 0.48
N LEU A 55 -10.51 -4.96 0.00
CA LEU A 55 -10.56 -5.28 -1.42
C LEU A 55 -11.99 -5.23 -1.98
N GLU A 56 -13.00 -5.41 -1.14
CA GLU A 56 -14.40 -5.41 -1.59
C GLU A 56 -14.92 -3.99 -1.81
N SER A 57 -14.74 -3.12 -0.82
CA SER A 57 -15.23 -1.74 -0.88
C SER A 57 -14.24 -0.72 -1.44
N GLY A 58 -12.94 -1.07 -1.50
CA GLY A 58 -11.86 -0.12 -1.79
C GLY A 58 -11.59 0.87 -0.65
N LYS A 59 -12.20 0.67 0.53
CA LYS A 59 -12.01 1.55 1.69
C LYS A 59 -10.59 1.41 2.23
N VAL A 60 -9.95 2.55 2.48
CA VAL A 60 -8.64 2.60 3.14
C VAL A 60 -8.85 2.41 4.65
N GLU A 61 -8.32 1.32 5.19
CA GLU A 61 -8.36 0.99 6.63
C GLU A 61 -7.16 1.60 7.37
N THR A 62 -5.99 1.65 6.74
CA THR A 62 -4.77 2.23 7.34
C THR A 62 -3.90 2.86 6.25
N ARG A 63 -3.20 3.94 6.58
CA ARG A 63 -2.33 4.69 5.67
C ARG A 63 -1.07 5.17 6.38
N THR A 64 0.09 4.93 5.76
CA THR A 64 1.39 5.44 6.20
C THR A 64 1.97 6.33 5.10
N PRO A 65 2.03 7.67 5.31
CA PRO A 65 2.62 8.58 4.33
C PRO A 65 4.13 8.38 4.22
N MET A 66 4.66 8.54 3.01
CA MET A 66 6.10 8.59 2.77
C MET A 66 6.62 10.02 2.89
N ASP A 67 7.89 10.17 3.26
CA ASP A 67 8.57 11.48 3.24
C ASP A 67 8.58 12.05 1.81
N ALA A 68 8.29 13.35 1.67
CA ALA A 68 8.10 14.01 0.40
C ALA A 68 9.29 13.96 -0.55
N LYS A 69 10.50 13.69 -0.05
CA LYS A 69 11.69 13.47 -0.90
C LYS A 69 11.66 12.14 -1.67
N TRP A 70 10.80 11.21 -1.29
CA TRP A 70 10.69 9.89 -1.92
C TRP A 70 9.42 9.78 -2.73
N PHE A 71 9.54 9.11 -3.87
CA PHE A 71 8.42 8.71 -4.70
C PHE A 71 8.34 7.18 -4.69
N GLY A 72 7.28 6.63 -4.09
CA GLY A 72 7.09 5.18 -4.00
C GLY A 72 6.75 4.56 -5.35
N GLU A 73 7.09 3.30 -5.57
CA GLU A 73 6.63 2.54 -6.74
C GLU A 73 6.09 1.18 -6.32
N GLY A 74 6.79 0.10 -6.68
CA GLY A 74 6.41 -1.27 -6.40
C GLY A 74 6.38 -1.58 -4.91
N LEU A 75 5.40 -2.38 -4.51
CA LEU A 75 5.22 -2.91 -3.16
C LEU A 75 4.94 -4.41 -3.24
N VAL A 76 5.67 -5.20 -2.45
CA VAL A 76 5.46 -6.64 -2.35
C VAL A 76 5.40 -7.08 -0.90
N LYS A 77 4.48 -7.99 -0.58
CA LYS A 77 4.41 -8.64 0.72
C LYS A 77 5.22 -9.94 0.72
N VAL A 78 6.11 -10.11 1.69
CA VAL A 78 6.85 -11.36 1.94
C VAL A 78 6.73 -11.69 3.43
N GLY A 79 5.98 -12.74 3.75
CA GLY A 79 5.63 -13.07 5.14
C GLY A 79 4.88 -11.93 5.84
N ASP A 80 5.40 -11.48 6.98
CA ASP A 80 4.85 -10.39 7.79
C ASP A 80 5.39 -9.00 7.39
N LEU A 81 6.17 -8.89 6.31
CA LEU A 81 6.82 -7.66 5.88
C LEU A 81 6.34 -7.21 4.49
N LEU A 82 6.34 -5.89 4.29
CA LEU A 82 6.13 -5.25 3.00
C LEU A 82 7.42 -4.58 2.56
N TYR A 83 7.81 -4.79 1.31
CA TYR A 83 9.00 -4.21 0.71
C TYR A 83 8.57 -3.25 -0.38
N GLN A 84 8.95 -1.99 -0.24
CA GLN A 84 8.65 -0.92 -1.19
C GLN A 84 9.94 -0.40 -1.82
N ILE A 85 9.93 -0.23 -3.14
CA ILE A 85 10.99 0.47 -3.86
C ILE A 85 10.61 1.93 -4.10
N THR A 86 11.62 2.79 -4.25
CA THR A 86 11.41 4.20 -4.61
C THR A 86 11.97 4.49 -6.00
N TRP A 87 11.41 5.50 -6.65
CA TRP A 87 11.90 6.01 -7.92
C TRP A 87 13.18 6.84 -7.73
N GLN A 88 14.11 6.73 -8.70
CA GLN A 88 15.41 7.42 -8.80
C GLN A 88 16.47 7.16 -7.70
N GLY A 89 16.27 6.26 -6.74
CA GLY A 89 17.27 6.01 -5.69
C GLY A 89 17.49 4.54 -5.35
N PRO A 90 18.67 4.16 -4.81
CA PRO A 90 18.90 2.80 -4.31
C PRO A 90 18.13 2.51 -3.02
N THR A 91 17.35 3.48 -2.52
CA THR A 91 16.64 3.42 -1.25
C THR A 91 15.26 2.82 -1.44
N GLY A 92 14.85 1.96 -0.51
CA GLY A 92 13.49 1.45 -0.39
C GLY A 92 13.10 1.36 1.08
N PHE A 93 11.91 0.85 1.36
CA PHE A 93 11.40 0.78 2.73
C PHE A 93 10.83 -0.60 3.02
N ILE A 94 11.01 -1.01 4.27
CA ILE A 94 10.39 -2.23 4.80
C ILE A 94 9.37 -1.81 5.83
N TYR A 95 8.15 -2.32 5.72
CA TYR A 95 7.05 -2.08 6.65
C TYR A 95 6.56 -3.38 7.27
N SER A 96 6.01 -3.31 8.48
CA SER A 96 5.20 -4.39 9.04
C SER A 96 3.88 -4.49 8.26
N ALA A 97 3.51 -5.68 7.79
CA ALA A 97 2.25 -5.89 7.09
C ALA A 97 1.02 -5.78 8.00
N LYS A 98 1.21 -5.82 9.33
CA LYS A 98 0.14 -5.77 10.33
C LYS A 98 -0.37 -4.36 10.58
N ASP A 99 0.54 -3.38 10.62
CA ASP A 99 0.24 -2.01 11.03
C ASP A 99 0.88 -0.93 10.14
N LEU A 100 1.55 -1.35 9.05
CA LEU A 100 2.23 -0.47 8.08
C LEU A 100 3.28 0.44 8.70
N LYS A 101 3.79 0.12 9.91
CA LYS A 101 4.91 0.84 10.48
C LYS A 101 6.19 0.50 9.73
N GLN A 102 6.94 1.53 9.35
CA GLN A 102 8.24 1.35 8.76
C GLN A 102 9.19 0.73 9.79
N VAL A 103 9.72 -0.45 9.47
CA VAL A 103 10.68 -1.18 10.33
C VAL A 103 12.11 -1.01 9.83
N ASN A 104 12.31 -0.71 8.55
CA ASN A 104 13.64 -0.55 7.98
C ASN A 104 13.66 0.22 6.66
N ALA A 105 14.85 0.44 6.13
CA ALA A 105 15.09 0.90 4.77
C ALA A 105 15.98 -0.10 3.99
N LEU A 106 15.69 -0.24 2.70
CA LEU A 106 16.58 -0.83 1.70
C LEU A 106 17.52 0.30 1.23
N GLY A 107 18.77 0.00 0.91
CA GLY A 107 19.71 1.00 0.37
C GLY A 107 20.67 1.63 1.38
N GLY A 108 21.92 1.81 0.94
CA GLY A 108 23.11 2.05 1.78
C GLY A 108 24.18 1.01 1.41
N ARG A 109 25.47 1.29 1.65
CA ARG A 109 26.59 0.36 1.38
C ARG A 109 26.54 -0.86 2.32
N GLY A 110 25.50 -1.67 2.20
CA GLY A 110 25.14 -2.74 3.12
C GLY A 110 23.64 -2.96 3.10
N TRP A 111 23.24 -4.11 2.55
CA TRP A 111 21.86 -4.59 2.43
C TRP A 111 21.10 -4.56 3.77
N ALA A 112 19.76 -4.50 3.67
CA ALA A 112 18.76 -4.38 4.74
C ALA A 112 19.22 -4.86 6.13
N ARG A 113 19.47 -3.93 7.05
CA ARG A 113 19.86 -4.30 8.42
C ARG A 113 18.60 -4.50 9.26
N VAL A 114 17.96 -5.67 9.16
CA VAL A 114 16.82 -6.00 10.03
C VAL A 114 17.35 -5.99 11.46
N ARG A 115 16.83 -5.12 12.32
CA ARG A 115 17.06 -5.21 13.76
C ARG A 115 16.04 -6.20 14.31
N GLU A 116 16.55 -7.28 14.92
CA GLU A 116 15.77 -8.19 15.78
C GLU A 116 15.23 -7.49 17.02
#